data_AF-A0A6V7JLN2-F1
#
_entry.id   AF-A0A6V7JLN2-F1
#
_cell.length_a   1.000
_cell.length_b   1.000
_cell.length_c   1.000
_cell.angle_alpha   90.00
_cell.angle_beta   90.00
_cell.angle_gamma   90.00
#
_symmetry.space_group_name_H-M   'P 1'
#
loop_
_entity.id
_entity.type
_entity.pdbx_description
1 polymer ?
#
loop_
_entity_poly.entity_id
_entity_poly.type
_entity_poly.pdbx_seq_one_letter_code
_entity_poly.pdbx_strand_id
1 'polypeptide(L)' 'GGSCESLSLKGSTGLTGSDSGVLELSDGGGGGPPGEWDAVPGIVKQCIKHLEATGLRTLGIFRVSPSKKRVRQ' A
#
# COMPACT_ATOMS: atom_id res chain seq x y z
N GLY A 1 -19.71 -0.71 18.19
CA GLY A 1 -18.62 0.02 18.87
C GLY A 1 -17.33 -0.68 18.55
N GLY A 2 -16.38 0.03 17.95
CA GLY A 2 -15.02 -0.45 17.68
C GLY A 2 -14.10 0.75 17.74
N SER A 3 -13.31 0.83 18.81
CA SER A 3 -12.41 1.94 19.12
C SER A 3 -11.14 1.83 18.27
N CYS A 4 -10.75 2.93 17.61
CA CYS A 4 -9.47 3.08 16.94
C CYS A 4 -8.39 3.42 17.96
N GLU A 5 -7.53 2.47 18.29
CA GLU A 5 -6.45 2.71 19.25
C GLU A 5 -5.21 3.08 18.44
N SER A 6 -4.89 4.38 18.46
CA SER A 6 -3.81 5.00 17.68
C SER A 6 -2.44 4.47 18.11
N LEU A 7 -1.59 4.12 17.13
CA LEU A 7 -0.18 3.82 17.38
C LEU A 7 0.51 5.12 17.81
N SER A 8 0.93 5.17 19.07
CA SER A 8 1.72 6.27 19.62
C SER A 8 3.07 6.31 18.92
N LEU A 9 3.30 7.28 18.04
CA LEU A 9 4.65 7.69 17.65
C LEU A 9 5.31 8.37 18.85
N LYS A 10 5.94 7.57 19.71
CA LYS A 10 6.86 8.08 20.71
C LYS A 10 8.23 8.18 20.04
N GLY A 11 8.54 9.37 19.52
CA GLY A 11 9.91 9.76 19.25
C GLY A 11 10.73 9.60 20.54
N SER A 12 11.79 8.80 20.46
CA SER A 12 12.81 8.71 21.51
C SER A 12 14.17 8.73 20.83
N THR A 13 14.75 9.92 20.80
CA THR A 13 16.16 10.17 20.54
C THR A 13 17.03 9.56 21.65
N GLY A 14 18.15 8.95 21.24
CA GLY A 14 19.21 8.40 22.11
C GLY A 14 19.04 6.89 22.34
N LEU A 15 20.04 6.00 22.24
CA LEU A 15 21.46 6.11 22.58
C LEU A 15 22.25 4.97 21.87
N THR A 16 23.44 5.27 21.37
CA THR A 16 24.67 4.43 21.22
C THR A 16 24.57 2.93 20.87
N GLY A 17 25.24 2.52 19.78
CA GLY A 17 25.68 1.13 19.60
C GLY A 17 26.17 0.81 18.19
N SER A 18 27.46 1.01 17.92
CA SER A 18 28.11 0.55 16.68
C SER A 18 28.50 -0.92 16.79
N ASP A 19 28.09 -1.74 15.81
CA ASP A 19 28.86 -2.87 15.29
C ASP A 19 28.52 -3.07 13.81
N SER A 20 29.54 -3.40 13.03
CA SER A 20 29.60 -3.35 11.58
C SER A 20 29.23 -4.70 10.97
N GLY A 21 28.11 -4.76 10.25
CA GLY A 21 27.77 -5.84 9.33
C GLY A 21 27.26 -5.28 8.01
N VAL A 22 28.19 -4.90 7.12
CA VAL A 22 27.86 -4.51 5.74
C VAL A 22 27.31 -5.74 5.01
N LEU A 23 26.00 -5.78 4.83
CA LEU A 23 25.32 -6.71 3.94
C LEU A 23 25.19 -6.00 2.59
N GLU A 24 26.16 -6.20 1.71
CA GLU A 24 26.09 -5.81 0.30
C GLU A 24 24.89 -6.53 -0.34
N LEU A 25 23.77 -5.83 -0.44
CA LEU A 25 22.64 -6.22 -1.27
C LEU A 25 22.89 -5.59 -2.63
N SER A 26 23.44 -6.40 -3.55
CA SER A 26 23.73 -6.04 -4.94
C SER A 26 22.64 -5.14 -5.55
N ASP A 27 23.08 -3.97 -6.03
CA ASP A 27 22.39 -3.13 -6.98
C ASP A 27 22.22 -3.89 -8.31
N GLY A 28 21.10 -4.62 -8.39
CA GLY A 28 20.57 -5.13 -9.64
C GLY A 28 19.98 -3.97 -10.43
N GLY A 29 20.79 -3.45 -11.35
CA GLY A 29 20.47 -2.31 -12.19
C GLY A 29 19.14 -2.36 -12.94
N GLY A 30 18.56 -1.17 -13.12
CA GLY A 30 17.37 -0.90 -13.90
C GLY A 30 17.05 0.59 -13.81
N GLY A 31 17.84 1.39 -14.52
CA GLY A 31 17.91 2.84 -14.39
C GLY A 31 16.58 3.56 -14.61
N GLY A 32 16.27 4.42 -13.65
CA GLY A 32 15.11 5.31 -13.60
C GLY A 32 14.49 5.26 -12.21
N PRO A 33 14.05 6.39 -11.62
CA PRO A 33 13.16 6.29 -10.48
C PRO A 33 11.98 5.41 -10.93
N PRO A 34 11.55 4.43 -10.12
CA PRO A 34 10.35 3.66 -10.44
C PRO A 34 9.27 4.66 -10.85
N GLY A 35 8.62 4.43 -11.99
CA GLY A 35 7.50 5.28 -12.38
C GLY A 35 6.54 5.35 -11.19
N GLU A 36 5.84 6.46 -10.99
CA GLU A 36 4.94 6.63 -9.84
C GLU A 36 3.99 5.42 -9.67
N TRP A 37 3.63 4.79 -10.78
CA TRP A 37 2.83 3.58 -10.84
C TRP A 37 3.60 2.29 -10.51
N ASP A 38 4.90 2.17 -10.73
CA ASP A 38 5.66 0.94 -10.46
C ASP A 38 5.67 0.56 -8.99
N ALA A 39 5.61 1.54 -8.09
CA ALA A 39 5.46 1.32 -6.65
C ALA A 39 4.05 0.85 -6.23
N VAL A 40 3.04 0.96 -7.10
CA VAL A 40 1.65 0.62 -6.78
C VAL A 40 1.40 -0.88 -6.90
N PRO A 41 0.81 -1.55 -5.88
CA PRO A 41 0.46 -2.97 -5.94
C PRO A 41 -0.44 -3.31 -7.13
N GLY A 42 -0.19 -4.47 -7.76
CA GLY A 42 -0.93 -4.91 -8.95
C GLY A 42 -2.45 -4.95 -8.77
N ILE A 43 -2.91 -5.36 -7.59
CA ILE A 43 -4.36 -5.38 -7.26
C ILE A 43 -4.99 -3.99 -7.35
N VAL A 44 -4.30 -2.95 -6.90
CA VAL A 44 -4.79 -1.57 -6.94
C VAL A 44 -4.89 -1.10 -8.38
N LYS A 45 -3.83 -1.32 -9.19
CA LYS A 45 -3.83 -1.00 -10.63
C LYS A 45 -5.00 -1.66 -11.36
N GLN A 46 -5.22 -2.95 -11.11
CA GLN A 46 -6.26 -3.72 -11.77
C GLN A 46 -7.65 -3.27 -11.36
N CYS A 47 -7.88 -2.99 -10.06
CA CYS A 47 -9.13 -2.44 -9.59
C CYS A 47 -9.43 -1.07 -10.22
N ILE A 48 -8.45 -0.15 -10.24
CA ILE A 48 -8.63 1.17 -10.86
C ILE A 48 -9.00 1.05 -12.34
N LYS A 49 -8.22 0.28 -13.11
CA LYS A 49 -8.50 0.04 -14.54
C LYS A 49 -9.91 -0.52 -14.78
N HIS A 50 -10.38 -1.41 -13.92
CA HIS A 50 -11.74 -1.94 -14.01
C HIS A 50 -12.80 -0.86 -13.73
N LEU A 51 -12.59 -0.06 -12.68
CA LEU A 51 -13.53 1.01 -12.33
C LEU A 51 -13.61 2.09 -13.40
N GLU A 52 -12.51 2.42 -14.07
CA GLU A 52 -12.49 3.32 -15.23
C GLU A 52 -13.32 2.77 -16.40
N ALA A 53 -13.22 1.46 -16.65
CA ALA A 53 -13.93 0.82 -17.75
C ALA A 53 -15.44 0.68 -17.52
N THR A 54 -15.88 0.41 -16.28
CA THR A 54 -17.28 0.02 -15.99
C THR A 54 -17.91 0.73 -14.80
N GLY A 55 -17.10 1.20 -13.85
CA GLY A 55 -17.54 1.65 -12.54
C GLY A 55 -18.00 3.10 -12.45
N LEU A 56 -17.53 3.99 -13.34
CA LEU A 56 -17.71 5.45 -13.19
C LEU A 56 -19.18 5.93 -13.21
N ARG A 57 -20.08 5.14 -13.80
CA ARG A 57 -21.53 5.45 -13.81
C ARG A 57 -22.32 4.78 -12.68
N THR A 58 -21.66 4.02 -11.82
CA THR A 58 -22.31 3.31 -10.71
C THR A 58 -22.62 4.29 -9.58
N LEU A 59 -23.91 4.51 -9.30
CA LEU A 59 -24.34 5.35 -8.18
C LEU A 59 -23.86 4.76 -6.85
N GLY A 60 -23.24 5.60 -6.03
CA GLY A 60 -22.71 5.17 -4.72
C GLY A 60 -21.48 4.26 -4.81
N ILE A 61 -20.70 4.32 -5.89
CA ILE A 61 -19.35 3.73 -5.95
C ILE A 61 -18.53 4.15 -4.71
N PHE A 62 -17.84 3.18 -4.10
CA PHE A 62 -17.14 3.29 -2.81
C PHE A 62 -17.99 3.54 -1.56
N ARG A 63 -19.29 3.87 -1.71
CA ARG A 63 -20.21 4.07 -0.58
C ARG A 63 -21.03 2.83 -0.27
N VAL A 64 -21.43 2.10 -1.30
CA VAL A 64 -22.22 0.87 -1.17
C VAL A 64 -21.27 -0.32 -1.03
N SER A 65 -21.32 -0.97 0.13
CA SER A 65 -20.47 -2.13 0.41
C SER A 65 -20.93 -3.36 -0.39
N PRO A 66 -20.00 -4.12 -1.00
CA PRO A 66 -20.31 -5.42 -1.59
C PRO A 66 -20.67 -6.45 -0.50
N SER A 67 -21.27 -7.56 -0.90
CA SER A 67 -21.57 -8.64 0.05
C SER A 67 -20.28 -9.32 0.54
N LYS A 68 -20.19 -9.58 1.85
CA LYS A 68 -19.04 -10.23 2.50
C LYS A 68 -18.64 -11.56 1.85
N LYS A 69 -19.64 -12.34 1.37
CA LYS A 69 -19.39 -13.61 0.68
C LYS A 69 -18.62 -13.39 -0.63
N ARG A 70 -19.00 -12.39 -1.43
CA ARG A 70 -18.36 -12.09 -2.72
C ARG A 70 -16.93 -11.59 -2.61
N VAL A 71 -16.58 -10.90 -1.51
CA VAL A 71 -15.23 -10.36 -1.31
C VAL A 71 -14.22 -11.44 -0.90
N ARG A 72 -14.67 -12.48 -0.19
CA ARG A 72 -13.79 -13.55 0.33
C ARG A 72 -13.62 -14.74 -0.61
N GLN A 73 -14.44 -14.82 -1.67
CA GLN A 73 -14.32 -15.85 -2.70
C GLN A 73 -13.10 -15.57 -3.56
#